data_AF-A0A9N9SWD2-F1
#
_entry.id   AF-A0A9N9SWD2-F1
#
_cell.length_a   1.000
_cell.length_b   1.000
_cell.length_c   1.000
_cell.angle_alpha   90.00
_cell.angle_beta   90.00
_cell.angle_gamma   90.00
#
_symmetry.space_group_name_H-M   'P 1'
#
loop_
_entity.id
_entity.type
_entity.pdbx_description
1 polymer ?
#
loop_
_entity_poly.entity_id
_entity_poly.type
_entity_poly.pdbx_seq_one_letter_code
_entity_poly.pdbx_strand_id
1 'polypeptide(L)'
;MEKNILIHLDLKGAPPKPAYLAKIDFVKINATSVVAARKPIKKLKDLLVDIPVPIKEARIVKTKFAKSVLLDLGKEVVFLPERMTRGLHLRHRGVCKRKIFVSISRPGGRWEQVSADVIFQNCLILKERESVNMFLVLFVCKIPCATGILLEWEDTFPYTDDIRLLGSLGDSSATSQSNLTVIPLVQTIGHMEFVLKYSKFNYLRETKDCPNCLCPTSDGSLDLVKCLINQIISFHEHCEYIHIGADEVWHMGVCEKCVQLGSQRLRFLWLDHVIKLAIYIKSTYPNKKIIVWDDMLRNIDEDLLKESNIGDLVEPMVWYYQNEDAFFNQNLWDKYCTIFPNIWAASAFKGATSSCQIIPTVAHHIQNQECWIRGLSKYTEKIKNLRGIVLTGWSRFDHYATLCELLPCGIPSLFFSLMTLRHGEYSPEACEAEALRINCSFPFNNMTNRPPIFPGSEVYVTMEWLASFIRKYKMEVNDDRFNTWFNPWQIKTMYVNRGHILGINANLEALLGELEIVEKRFDECVVNILYNHTIEELKGTLIDPIKQNINKMLQASKSLINPGCLSKPQAFKRNWLQAGMSVEENS
;
A
#
# COMPACT_ATOMS: atom_id res chain seq x y z
N MET A 1 -8.75 21.58 6.65
CA MET A 1 -7.78 20.49 6.48
C MET A 1 -6.92 20.62 5.21
N GLU A 2 -6.90 21.78 4.53
CA GLU A 2 -6.16 21.94 3.25
C GLU A 2 -4.62 21.90 3.36
N LYS A 3 -4.06 21.86 4.58
CA LYS A 3 -2.62 21.79 4.81
C LYS A 3 -2.23 20.35 5.18
N ASN A 4 -1.29 19.79 4.43
CA ASN A 4 -0.62 18.49 4.67
C ASN A 4 -1.56 17.27 4.72
N ILE A 5 -2.06 16.84 3.56
CA ILE A 5 -2.61 15.49 3.37
C ILE A 5 -1.48 14.57 2.93
N LEU A 6 -1.13 13.59 3.76
CA LEU A 6 -0.06 12.63 3.48
C LEU A 6 -0.64 11.25 3.17
N ILE A 7 0.01 10.52 2.26
CA ILE A 7 -0.29 9.11 2.03
C ILE A 7 0.73 8.26 2.77
N HIS A 8 0.29 7.28 3.54
CA HIS A 8 1.18 6.28 4.09
C HIS A 8 1.45 5.20 3.04
N LEU A 9 2.73 4.90 2.80
CA LEU A 9 3.12 3.66 2.15
C LEU A 9 3.87 2.78 3.14
N ASP A 10 3.20 1.68 3.47
CA ASP A 10 3.75 0.57 4.23
C ASP A 10 4.62 -0.28 3.30
N LEU A 11 5.95 -0.14 3.41
CA LEU A 11 6.87 -0.89 2.57
C LEU A 11 7.10 -2.32 3.07
N LYS A 12 6.69 -2.67 4.30
CA LYS A 12 6.89 -4.04 4.84
C LYS A 12 6.01 -5.06 4.13
N GLY A 13 4.78 -4.67 3.79
CA GLY A 13 3.80 -5.59 3.23
C GLY A 13 3.67 -5.44 1.71
N ALA A 14 4.58 -6.05 0.97
CA ALA A 14 4.52 -6.15 -0.49
C ALA A 14 4.59 -4.79 -1.23
N PRO A 15 5.72 -4.07 -1.11
CA PRO A 15 5.91 -2.83 -1.85
C PRO A 15 5.87 -3.16 -3.35
N PRO A 16 5.06 -2.44 -4.14
CA PRO A 16 5.04 -2.70 -5.57
C PRO A 16 6.34 -2.21 -6.21
N LYS A 17 6.67 -2.79 -7.35
CA LYS A 17 7.83 -2.42 -8.15
C LYS A 17 7.81 -0.92 -8.48
N PRO A 18 8.97 -0.23 -8.47
CA PRO A 18 9.07 1.18 -8.86
C PRO A 18 8.41 1.50 -10.22
N ALA A 19 8.50 0.59 -11.18
CA ALA A 19 7.86 0.71 -12.49
C ALA A 19 6.32 0.79 -12.43
N TYR A 20 5.68 0.16 -11.44
CA TYR A 20 4.25 0.30 -11.19
C TYR A 20 3.93 1.67 -10.56
N LEU A 21 4.68 2.07 -9.53
CA LEU A 21 4.51 3.38 -8.90
C LEU A 21 4.63 4.53 -9.92
N ALA A 22 5.53 4.42 -10.89
CA ALA A 22 5.67 5.39 -11.97
C ALA A 22 4.41 5.52 -12.86
N LYS A 23 3.63 4.44 -13.01
CA LYS A 23 2.37 4.39 -13.78
C LYS A 23 1.18 4.99 -13.04
N ILE A 24 1.27 5.15 -11.73
CA ILE A 24 0.26 5.83 -10.94
C ILE A 24 0.39 7.32 -11.22
N ASP A 25 -0.25 7.76 -12.30
CA ASP A 25 -0.17 9.12 -12.78
C ASP A 25 -1.55 9.66 -13.14
N PHE A 26 -2.35 10.02 -12.13
CA PHE A 26 -3.69 10.56 -12.35
C PHE A 26 -3.68 11.90 -13.11
N VAL A 27 -2.51 12.55 -13.25
CA VAL A 27 -2.32 13.77 -14.03
C VAL A 27 -2.02 13.47 -15.51
N LYS A 28 -1.22 12.45 -15.84
CA LYS A 28 -0.87 12.07 -17.22
C LYS A 28 -1.87 11.17 -17.93
N ILE A 29 -2.86 10.58 -17.26
CA ILE A 29 -3.93 9.86 -17.96
C ILE A 29 -4.69 10.82 -18.92
N ASN A 30 -4.59 12.14 -18.73
CA ASN A 30 -5.04 13.17 -19.67
C ASN A 30 -4.26 13.29 -20.99
N ALA A 31 -3.02 12.78 -21.08
CA ALA A 31 -2.21 12.99 -22.28
C ALA A 31 -2.69 12.15 -23.49
N THR A 32 -3.53 11.14 -23.25
CA THR A 32 -4.11 10.30 -24.31
C THR A 32 -5.55 10.67 -24.65
N SER A 33 -6.29 11.34 -23.76
CA SER A 33 -7.68 11.74 -23.97
C SER A 33 -7.88 13.21 -24.35
N VAL A 34 -6.87 14.08 -24.22
CA VAL A 34 -6.93 15.48 -24.72
C VAL A 34 -6.23 15.64 -26.09
N VAL A 35 -6.33 14.63 -26.96
CA VAL A 35 -6.22 14.86 -28.42
C VAL A 35 -7.49 15.53 -28.97
N ALA A 36 -8.49 15.76 -28.12
CA ALA A 36 -9.73 16.47 -28.45
C ALA A 36 -9.70 17.99 -28.18
N ALA A 37 -8.54 18.60 -27.89
CA ALA A 37 -8.33 20.00 -28.23
C ALA A 37 -7.63 20.04 -29.60
N ARG A 38 -8.40 19.84 -30.69
CA ARG A 38 -7.89 19.97 -32.07
C ARG A 38 -7.45 21.42 -32.29
N LYS A 39 -6.22 21.75 -31.91
CA LYS A 39 -5.51 22.92 -32.43
C LYS A 39 -5.44 22.77 -33.96
N PRO A 40 -5.68 23.84 -34.73
CA PRO A 40 -5.63 23.75 -36.19
C PRO A 40 -4.26 23.24 -36.64
N ILE A 41 -4.25 22.24 -37.51
CA ILE A 41 -3.04 21.69 -38.11
C ILE A 41 -2.69 22.55 -39.32
N LYS A 42 -1.55 23.22 -39.29
CA LYS A 42 -1.01 23.95 -40.45
C LYS A 42 0.11 23.18 -41.13
N LYS A 43 0.23 23.33 -42.45
CA LYS A 43 1.42 22.87 -43.17
C LYS A 43 2.54 23.87 -42.92
N LEU A 44 3.79 23.42 -42.91
CA LEU A 44 4.95 24.28 -42.67
C LEU A 44 4.97 25.54 -43.56
N LYS A 45 4.53 25.41 -44.81
CA LYS A 45 4.44 26.51 -45.79
C LYS A 45 3.43 27.60 -45.43
N ASP A 46 2.52 27.33 -44.48
CA ASP A 46 1.43 28.23 -44.07
C ASP A 46 1.79 28.99 -42.77
N LEU A 47 3.01 28.83 -42.24
CA LEU A 47 3.58 29.65 -41.17
C LEU A 47 4.17 30.93 -41.75
N LEU A 48 3.98 32.05 -41.05
CA LEU A 48 4.64 33.32 -41.37
C LEU A 48 6.15 33.13 -41.18
N VAL A 49 6.89 33.11 -42.29
CA VAL A 49 8.34 33.03 -42.30
C VAL A 49 8.87 34.41 -41.85
N ASP A 50 9.91 34.43 -41.03
CA ASP A 50 10.60 35.61 -40.46
C ASP A 50 10.21 36.02 -39.02
N ILE A 51 9.32 35.28 -38.35
CA ILE A 51 9.06 35.45 -36.91
C ILE A 51 9.50 34.19 -36.15
N PRO A 52 10.40 34.28 -35.15
CA PRO A 52 10.73 33.16 -34.28
C PRO A 52 9.49 32.69 -33.52
N VAL A 53 9.04 31.45 -33.74
CA VAL A 53 7.90 30.88 -33.02
C VAL A 53 8.41 29.92 -31.94
N PRO A 54 8.05 30.11 -30.66
CA PRO A 54 8.45 29.20 -29.59
C PRO A 54 7.75 27.86 -29.72
N ILE A 55 8.53 26.78 -29.74
CA ILE A 55 8.01 25.41 -29.72
C ILE A 55 7.75 25.03 -28.26
N LYS A 56 6.49 24.75 -27.92
CA LYS A 56 6.12 24.25 -26.59
C LYS A 56 6.46 22.77 -26.42
N GLU A 57 6.23 21.97 -27.46
CA GLU A 57 6.46 20.53 -27.43
C GLU A 57 6.76 19.97 -28.83
N ALA A 58 7.55 18.89 -28.91
CA ALA A 58 7.79 18.15 -30.14
C ALA A 58 7.60 16.65 -29.91
N ARG A 59 6.82 15.99 -30.77
CA ARG A 59 6.53 14.55 -30.66
C ARG A 59 6.78 13.83 -31.99
N ILE A 60 7.39 12.65 -31.92
CA ILE A 60 7.45 11.73 -33.07
C ILE A 60 6.14 10.97 -33.12
N VAL A 61 5.45 11.06 -34.25
CA VAL A 61 4.24 10.30 -34.55
C VAL A 61 4.46 9.36 -35.71
N LYS A 62 3.91 8.16 -35.58
CA LYS A 62 3.93 7.13 -36.62
C LYS A 62 2.67 7.33 -37.46
N THR A 63 2.84 7.77 -38.70
CA THR A 63 1.72 7.88 -39.65
C THR A 63 1.62 6.62 -40.50
N LYS A 64 0.52 6.48 -41.26
CA LYS A 64 0.24 5.32 -42.12
C LYS A 64 1.35 5.03 -43.16
N PHE A 65 2.19 6.01 -43.49
CA PHE A 65 3.20 5.91 -44.55
C PHE A 65 4.64 6.23 -44.11
N ALA A 66 4.87 6.83 -42.93
CA ALA A 66 6.18 7.30 -42.49
C ALA A 66 6.22 7.72 -41.01
N LYS A 67 7.43 7.83 -40.43
CA LYS A 67 7.65 8.57 -39.17
C LYS A 67 7.62 10.07 -39.46
N SER A 68 6.98 10.85 -38.60
CA SER A 68 6.89 12.31 -38.76
C SER A 68 6.96 13.00 -37.41
N VAL A 69 7.22 14.31 -37.41
CA VAL A 69 7.34 15.10 -36.18
C VAL A 69 6.19 16.10 -36.12
N LEU A 70 5.46 16.11 -35.01
CA LEU A 70 4.48 17.15 -34.67
C LEU A 70 5.16 18.17 -33.75
N LEU A 71 5.02 19.45 -34.09
CA LEU A 71 5.46 20.58 -33.27
C LEU A 71 4.24 21.32 -32.73
N ASP A 72 4.13 21.44 -31.41
CA ASP A 72 3.13 22.28 -30.75
C ASP A 72 3.69 23.69 -30.55
N LEU A 73 3.04 24.68 -31.17
CA LEU A 73 3.42 26.10 -31.11
C LEU A 73 2.53 26.89 -30.13
N GLY A 74 1.80 26.20 -29.25
CA GLY A 74 0.88 26.79 -28.29
C GLY A 74 -0.55 26.95 -28.83
N LYS A 75 -0.76 27.73 -29.89
CA LYS A 75 -2.09 27.94 -30.49
C LYS A 75 -2.40 26.99 -31.65
N GLU A 76 -1.38 26.47 -32.31
CA GLU A 76 -1.48 25.64 -33.51
C GLU A 76 -0.44 24.52 -33.48
N VAL A 77 -0.63 23.50 -34.31
CA VAL A 77 0.29 22.35 -34.41
C VAL A 77 0.76 22.19 -35.86
N VAL A 78 2.05 21.94 -36.05
CA VAL A 78 2.66 21.84 -37.37
C VAL A 78 3.22 20.45 -37.60
N PHE A 79 2.93 19.90 -38.78
CA PHE A 79 3.39 18.59 -39.19
C PHE A 79 4.65 18.69 -40.06
N LEU A 80 5.73 18.05 -39.63
CA LEU A 80 6.98 17.92 -40.38
C LEU A 80 7.07 16.54 -41.02
N PRO A 81 6.91 16.43 -42.35
CA PRO A 81 7.05 15.16 -43.06
C PRO A 81 8.50 14.63 -43.01
N GLU A 82 8.64 13.31 -43.11
CA GLU A 82 9.92 12.59 -43.02
C GLU A 82 11.02 13.17 -43.92
N ARG A 83 10.68 13.61 -45.13
CA ARG A 83 11.62 14.22 -46.08
C ARG A 83 12.39 15.44 -45.53
N MET A 84 11.81 16.17 -44.58
CA MET A 84 12.46 17.33 -43.94
C MET A 84 13.13 16.98 -42.61
N THR A 85 12.98 15.74 -42.15
CA THR A 85 13.63 15.21 -40.93
C THR A 85 14.66 14.13 -41.27
N ARG A 86 14.89 13.82 -42.55
CA ARG A 86 15.99 12.99 -43.03
C ARG A 86 17.32 13.63 -42.62
N GLY A 87 18.06 12.95 -41.74
CA GLY A 87 19.34 13.42 -41.19
C GLY A 87 19.26 13.97 -39.75
N LEU A 88 18.06 14.16 -39.19
CA LEU A 88 17.87 14.42 -37.76
C LEU A 88 18.10 13.11 -36.97
N HIS A 89 19.35 12.79 -36.73
CA HIS A 89 19.73 11.79 -35.74
C HIS A 89 19.63 12.41 -34.35
N LEU A 90 18.55 12.13 -33.62
CA LEU A 90 18.51 12.33 -32.16
C LEU A 90 19.49 11.31 -31.54
N ARG A 91 20.79 11.64 -31.58
CA ARG A 91 21.82 10.85 -30.91
C ARG A 91 21.70 11.12 -29.41
N HIS A 92 21.35 10.07 -28.69
CA HIS A 92 21.43 10.07 -27.24
C HIS A 92 22.90 9.92 -26.83
N ARG A 93 23.59 11.05 -26.61
CA ARG A 93 24.90 11.11 -25.96
C ARG A 93 24.82 12.05 -24.77
N GLY A 94 25.52 11.67 -23.70
CA GLY A 94 25.38 12.21 -22.35
C GLY A 94 25.55 13.72 -22.19
N VAL A 95 25.15 14.16 -20.99
CA VAL A 95 25.37 15.47 -20.34
C VAL A 95 25.98 16.53 -21.24
N CYS A 96 25.11 17.33 -21.87
CA CYS A 96 25.46 18.69 -22.26
C CYS A 96 24.17 19.52 -22.35
N LYS A 97 24.07 20.58 -21.55
CA LYS A 97 23.00 21.58 -21.62
C LYS A 97 22.99 22.19 -23.03
N ARG A 98 22.13 21.73 -23.94
CA ARG A 98 21.80 22.51 -25.16
C ARG A 98 20.35 22.34 -25.56
N LYS A 99 19.68 23.48 -25.61
CA LYS A 99 18.37 23.70 -26.21
C LYS A 99 18.38 23.43 -27.71
N ILE A 100 17.27 22.93 -28.26
CA ILE A 100 17.08 22.77 -29.70
C ILE A 100 16.27 23.96 -30.21
N PHE A 101 16.84 24.72 -31.15
CA PHE A 101 16.13 25.70 -31.97
C PHE A 101 16.25 25.29 -33.43
N VAL A 102 15.15 25.39 -34.18
CA VAL A 102 15.11 25.09 -35.62
C VAL A 102 15.01 26.42 -36.36
N SER A 103 16.01 26.74 -37.18
CA SER A 103 15.96 27.84 -38.16
C SER A 103 15.55 27.26 -39.52
N ILE A 104 14.67 27.96 -40.23
CA ILE A 104 14.19 27.58 -41.57
C ILE A 104 14.48 28.76 -42.48
N SER A 105 15.42 28.62 -43.41
CA SER A 105 15.60 29.55 -44.54
C SER A 105 15.22 28.88 -45.85
N ARG A 106 14.82 29.68 -46.85
CA ARG A 106 14.62 29.21 -48.24
C ARG A 106 15.98 28.88 -48.89
N PRO A 107 16.00 28.05 -49.96
CA PRO A 107 17.24 27.69 -50.62
C PRO A 107 17.94 28.94 -51.16
N GLY A 108 19.11 29.29 -50.60
CA GLY A 108 19.98 30.36 -51.12
C GLY A 108 20.42 31.47 -50.14
N GLY A 109 19.93 31.51 -48.89
CA GLY A 109 20.31 32.54 -47.91
C GLY A 109 21.36 32.09 -46.87
N ARG A 110 22.32 32.96 -46.53
CA ARG A 110 23.35 32.72 -45.49
C ARG A 110 22.74 32.59 -44.08
N TRP A 111 23.29 31.67 -43.29
CA TRP A 111 22.93 31.44 -41.89
C TRP A 111 23.58 32.51 -40.99
N GLU A 112 22.78 33.33 -40.31
CA GLU A 112 23.26 34.16 -39.21
C GLU A 112 22.85 33.55 -37.87
N GLN A 113 23.80 33.49 -36.94
CA GLN A 113 23.73 32.74 -35.70
C GLN A 113 23.48 33.70 -34.53
N VAL A 114 22.39 33.53 -33.78
CA VAL A 114 22.10 34.30 -32.56
C VAL A 114 21.75 33.32 -31.43
N SER A 115 22.38 33.49 -30.25
CA SER A 115 22.31 32.55 -29.10
C SER A 115 21.27 32.95 -28.04
N ALA A 116 20.60 31.98 -27.40
CA ALA A 116 19.89 32.17 -26.11
C ALA A 116 19.51 30.87 -25.34
N ASP A 117 19.60 30.90 -24.00
CA ASP A 117 19.44 29.80 -23.00
C ASP A 117 18.00 29.58 -22.45
N VAL A 118 17.63 28.34 -22.05
CA VAL A 118 16.34 27.85 -21.44
C VAL A 118 16.61 26.44 -20.92
N ILE A 119 16.03 26.20 -19.75
CA ILE A 119 16.13 25.05 -18.87
C ILE A 119 15.10 23.97 -19.26
N PHE A 120 15.56 22.74 -19.47
CA PHE A 120 14.72 21.52 -19.46
C PHE A 120 15.59 20.35 -18.97
N GLN A 121 15.30 19.85 -17.76
CA GLN A 121 15.70 18.52 -17.31
C GLN A 121 14.77 18.10 -16.16
N ASN A 122 14.02 17.03 -16.35
CA ASN A 122 13.82 15.92 -15.39
C ASN A 122 12.58 15.08 -15.77
N CYS A 123 12.79 14.12 -16.67
CA CYS A 123 12.18 12.79 -16.59
C CYS A 123 12.75 11.95 -17.73
N LEU A 124 13.17 10.72 -17.38
CA LEU A 124 13.55 9.64 -18.29
C LEU A 124 14.84 9.88 -19.07
N ILE A 125 15.98 9.67 -18.40
CA ILE A 125 16.96 8.62 -18.74
C ILE A 125 17.84 8.50 -17.49
N LEU A 126 17.67 7.42 -16.73
CA LEU A 126 18.64 7.00 -15.71
C LEU A 126 19.07 5.59 -16.07
N LYS A 127 20.38 5.41 -16.22
CA LYS A 127 21.02 4.09 -16.23
C LYS A 127 20.65 3.38 -14.93
N GLU A 128 20.46 2.06 -15.01
CA GLU A 128 20.16 1.05 -13.98
C GLU A 128 20.92 1.18 -12.64
N ARG A 129 20.65 2.26 -11.89
CA ARG A 129 20.87 2.42 -10.44
C ARG A 129 19.72 3.30 -9.96
N GLU A 130 18.54 2.71 -9.89
CA GLU A 130 17.28 3.39 -9.60
C GLU A 130 17.07 3.52 -8.07
N SER A 131 16.95 4.76 -7.58
CA SER A 131 16.66 5.06 -6.17
C SER A 131 15.18 4.87 -5.87
N VAL A 132 14.84 3.98 -4.93
CA VAL A 132 13.45 3.68 -4.53
C VAL A 132 12.70 4.93 -4.06
N ASN A 133 13.39 5.86 -3.37
CA ASN A 133 12.83 7.15 -2.93
C ASN A 133 12.25 7.99 -4.07
N MET A 134 12.94 8.06 -5.21
CA MET A 134 12.51 8.91 -6.33
C MET A 134 11.16 8.45 -6.86
N PHE A 135 10.92 7.13 -6.92
CA PHE A 135 9.66 6.59 -7.43
C PHE A 135 8.50 6.76 -6.45
N LEU A 136 8.75 6.65 -5.15
CA LEU A 136 7.75 6.90 -4.10
C LEU A 136 7.32 8.37 -4.07
N VAL A 137 8.27 9.30 -4.22
CA VAL A 137 8.00 10.73 -4.37
C VAL A 137 7.21 11.02 -5.64
N LEU A 138 7.59 10.40 -6.77
CA LEU A 138 6.85 10.55 -8.03
C LEU A 138 5.43 10.01 -7.94
N PHE A 139 5.19 8.93 -7.20
CA PHE A 139 3.85 8.40 -6.94
C PHE A 139 2.94 9.46 -6.30
N VAL A 140 3.40 10.11 -5.23
CA VAL A 140 2.58 11.11 -4.52
C VAL A 140 2.38 12.39 -5.32
N CYS A 141 3.38 12.86 -6.07
CA CYS A 141 3.26 14.05 -6.93
C CYS A 141 2.10 13.98 -7.93
N LYS A 142 1.59 12.77 -8.18
CA LYS A 142 0.59 12.51 -9.21
C LYS A 142 -0.75 12.07 -8.63
N ILE A 143 -0.89 12.02 -7.30
CA ILE A 143 -2.16 11.74 -6.61
C ILE A 143 -2.85 13.08 -6.35
N PRO A 144 -4.10 13.26 -6.80
CA PRO A 144 -4.85 14.47 -6.50
C PRO A 144 -4.90 14.72 -4.99
N CYS A 145 -4.65 15.96 -4.56
CA CYS A 145 -4.75 16.42 -3.16
C CYS A 145 -3.70 15.89 -2.18
N ALA A 146 -2.87 14.92 -2.55
CA ALA A 146 -1.76 14.51 -1.71
C ALA A 146 -0.63 15.56 -1.76
N THR A 147 -0.09 15.88 -0.58
CA THR A 147 0.95 16.91 -0.39
C THR A 147 2.26 16.31 0.14
N GLY A 148 2.25 15.02 0.45
CA GLY A 148 3.42 14.32 0.94
C GLY A 148 3.16 12.86 1.25
N ILE A 149 4.17 12.21 1.81
CA ILE A 149 4.22 10.78 2.06
C ILE A 149 4.78 10.49 3.45
N LEU A 150 4.15 9.54 4.14
CA LEU A 150 4.72 8.84 5.28
C LEU A 150 5.28 7.51 4.77
N LEU A 151 6.56 7.24 5.02
CA LEU A 151 7.27 6.05 4.52
C LEU A 151 7.71 5.18 5.67
N GLU A 152 7.03 4.05 5.87
CA GLU A 152 7.43 3.04 6.84
C GLU A 152 8.33 2.02 6.16
N TRP A 153 9.60 1.99 6.60
CA TRP A 153 10.65 1.24 5.93
C TRP A 153 10.82 -0.18 6.44
N GLU A 154 10.92 -0.36 7.76
CA GLU A 154 11.30 -1.63 8.42
C GLU A 154 12.44 -2.37 7.66
N ASP A 155 12.28 -3.66 7.32
CA ASP A 155 13.29 -4.46 6.61
C ASP A 155 13.44 -4.17 5.12
N THR A 156 12.71 -3.17 4.59
CA THR A 156 13.00 -2.66 3.25
C THR A 156 14.11 -1.62 3.26
N PHE A 157 14.41 -0.98 4.39
CA PHE A 157 15.45 0.04 4.42
C PHE A 157 16.82 -0.50 3.98
N PRO A 158 17.61 0.26 3.20
CA PRO A 158 18.97 -0.11 2.81
C PRO A 158 19.97 0.05 3.98
N TYR A 159 19.81 -0.73 5.05
CA TYR A 159 20.70 -0.69 6.22
C TYR A 159 22.14 -1.05 5.84
N THR A 160 23.11 -0.39 6.48
CA THR A 160 24.55 -0.63 6.30
C THR A 160 25.20 -1.22 7.55
N ASP A 161 26.47 -1.61 7.41
CA ASP A 161 27.34 -2.02 8.52
C ASP A 161 26.78 -3.21 9.33
N ASP A 162 26.84 -3.15 10.65
CA ASP A 162 26.47 -4.23 11.57
C ASP A 162 25.00 -4.64 11.51
N ILE A 163 24.15 -3.77 10.95
CA ILE A 163 22.72 -4.00 10.78
C ILE A 163 22.32 -4.20 9.31
N ARG A 164 23.29 -4.38 8.39
CA ARG A 164 23.02 -4.65 6.97
C ARG A 164 22.07 -5.82 6.73
N LEU A 165 22.13 -6.84 7.58
CA LEU A 165 21.27 -8.03 7.50
C LEU A 165 19.78 -7.70 7.66
N LEU A 166 19.44 -6.55 8.28
CA LEU A 166 18.06 -6.12 8.47
C LEU A 166 17.41 -5.66 7.16
N GLY A 167 18.20 -5.16 6.21
CA GLY A 167 17.71 -4.51 5.00
C GLY A 167 17.66 -5.41 3.78
N SER A 168 16.61 -5.27 2.97
CA SER A 168 16.43 -6.03 1.72
C SER A 168 16.80 -5.26 0.45
N LEU A 169 16.91 -3.92 0.49
CA LEU A 169 17.19 -3.08 -0.69
C LEU A 169 18.68 -2.81 -0.98
N GLY A 170 19.61 -3.39 -0.20
CA GLY A 170 21.06 -3.28 -0.44
C GLY A 170 21.58 -1.83 -0.44
N ASP A 171 22.63 -1.53 -1.22
CA ASP A 171 23.25 -0.19 -1.25
C ASP A 171 22.48 0.78 -2.17
N SER A 172 21.25 1.10 -1.81
CA SER A 172 20.41 2.10 -2.50
C SER A 172 20.77 3.51 -2.02
N SER A 173 20.67 4.53 -2.89
CA SER A 173 20.88 5.93 -2.51
C SER A 173 19.57 6.74 -2.51
N ALA A 174 19.47 7.73 -1.63
CA ALA A 174 18.36 8.67 -1.63
C ALA A 174 18.60 9.78 -2.66
N THR A 175 17.61 10.05 -3.50
CA THR A 175 17.54 11.29 -4.27
C THR A 175 16.11 11.82 -4.17
N SER A 176 15.91 12.95 -3.50
CA SER A 176 14.63 13.63 -3.48
C SER A 176 14.84 15.14 -3.51
N GLN A 177 14.65 15.72 -4.69
CA GLN A 177 14.35 17.15 -4.84
C GLN A 177 12.89 17.24 -5.28
N SER A 178 11.98 17.36 -4.32
CA SER A 178 10.56 17.61 -4.57
C SER A 178 10.00 18.54 -3.50
N ASN A 179 8.99 19.33 -3.85
CA ASN A 179 8.28 20.19 -2.90
C ASN A 179 7.29 19.42 -2.00
N LEU A 180 7.35 18.09 -1.97
CA LEU A 180 6.49 17.24 -1.15
C LEU A 180 7.08 17.04 0.24
N THR A 181 6.20 16.97 1.24
CA THR A 181 6.59 16.55 2.59
C THR A 181 6.89 15.06 2.59
N VAL A 182 8.09 14.66 2.97
CA VAL A 182 8.47 13.26 3.17
C VAL A 182 8.74 13.06 4.65
N ILE A 183 8.07 12.08 5.26
CA ILE A 183 8.27 11.70 6.65
C ILE A 183 8.73 10.23 6.67
N PRO A 184 10.01 9.94 6.93
CA PRO A 184 10.43 8.57 7.18
C PRO A 184 9.94 8.11 8.55
N LEU A 185 9.41 6.88 8.59
CA LEU A 185 8.99 6.17 9.79
C LEU A 185 9.95 5.01 10.05
N VAL A 186 10.39 4.92 11.30
CA VAL A 186 11.20 3.82 11.85
C VAL A 186 10.56 3.32 13.12
N GLN A 187 10.48 2.00 13.29
CA GLN A 187 10.05 1.39 14.54
C GLN A 187 11.20 1.35 15.55
N THR A 188 10.91 1.67 16.82
CA THR A 188 11.93 1.87 17.86
C THR A 188 11.73 1.05 19.12
N ILE A 189 10.54 0.47 19.32
CA ILE A 189 10.24 -0.34 20.51
C ILE A 189 9.19 -1.42 20.22
N GLY A 190 8.00 -1.07 19.76
CA GLY A 190 7.01 -2.00 19.20
C GLY A 190 7.29 -2.27 17.73
N HIS A 191 6.62 -3.28 17.15
CA HIS A 191 6.80 -3.70 15.76
C HIS A 191 8.27 -3.95 15.35
N MET A 192 9.07 -4.45 16.29
CA MET A 192 10.51 -4.69 16.11
C MET A 192 10.82 -6.08 15.57
N GLU A 193 9.83 -6.84 15.09
CA GLU A 193 9.99 -8.20 14.58
C GLU A 193 11.02 -8.28 13.45
N PHE A 194 11.05 -7.26 12.58
CA PHE A 194 12.00 -7.17 11.48
C PHE A 194 13.47 -7.17 11.96
N VAL A 195 13.72 -6.73 13.19
CA VAL A 195 15.03 -6.75 13.85
C VAL A 195 15.19 -7.96 14.75
N LEU A 196 14.23 -8.17 15.64
CA LEU A 196 14.33 -9.11 16.74
C LEU A 196 14.12 -10.55 16.29
N LYS A 197 13.67 -10.82 15.06
CA LYS A 197 13.66 -12.16 14.45
C LYS A 197 15.04 -12.79 14.35
N TYR A 198 16.09 -11.97 14.22
CA TYR A 198 17.46 -12.45 14.04
C TYR A 198 18.08 -12.90 15.37
N SER A 199 18.81 -14.03 15.33
CA SER A 199 19.54 -14.56 16.49
C SER A 199 20.51 -13.55 17.09
N LYS A 200 21.10 -12.67 16.26
CA LYS A 200 21.99 -11.58 16.70
C LYS A 200 21.31 -10.60 17.67
N PHE A 201 20.00 -10.40 17.60
CA PHE A 201 19.28 -9.38 18.38
C PHE A 201 18.23 -9.96 19.34
N ASN A 202 18.10 -11.29 19.42
CA ASN A 202 17.07 -11.94 20.23
C ASN A 202 17.15 -11.62 21.74
N TYR A 203 18.35 -11.32 22.25
CA TYR A 203 18.60 -10.98 23.66
C TYR A 203 18.08 -9.60 24.05
N LEU A 204 17.68 -8.80 23.06
CA LEU A 204 17.09 -7.48 23.26
C LEU A 204 15.56 -7.53 23.36
N ARG A 205 14.93 -8.70 23.17
CA ARG A 205 13.47 -8.84 23.27
C ARG A 205 12.98 -8.64 24.70
N GLU A 206 11.80 -8.06 24.84
CA GLU A 206 11.10 -7.96 26.14
C GLU A 206 10.64 -9.33 26.64
N THR A 207 10.16 -10.19 25.74
CA THR A 207 9.87 -11.58 26.05
C THR A 207 10.63 -12.49 25.10
N LYS A 208 11.12 -13.62 25.61
CA LYS A 208 11.95 -14.55 24.84
C LYS A 208 11.27 -15.01 23.55
N ASP A 209 9.98 -15.32 23.65
CA ASP A 209 9.23 -15.96 22.57
C ASP A 209 8.57 -14.96 21.60
N CYS A 210 8.42 -13.69 21.99
CA CYS A 210 7.78 -12.68 21.15
C CYS A 210 8.82 -11.65 20.62
N PRO A 211 9.10 -11.63 19.31
CA PRO A 211 10.00 -10.66 18.70
C PRO A 211 9.35 -9.29 18.45
N ASN A 212 8.13 -9.02 18.90
CA ASN A 212 7.44 -7.75 18.65
C ASN A 212 8.04 -6.57 19.42
N CYS A 213 8.35 -6.75 20.70
CA CYS A 213 8.75 -5.67 21.58
C CYS A 213 10.24 -5.75 21.95
N LEU A 214 10.96 -4.64 21.75
CA LEU A 214 12.28 -4.40 22.30
C LEU A 214 12.17 -4.14 23.80
N CYS A 215 13.08 -4.71 24.59
CA CYS A 215 13.24 -4.39 25.99
C CYS A 215 14.08 -3.10 26.14
N PRO A 216 13.50 -1.96 26.57
CA PRO A 216 14.25 -0.71 26.67
C PRO A 216 15.31 -0.71 27.79
N THR A 217 15.29 -1.70 28.69
CA THR A 217 16.29 -1.87 29.76
C THR A 217 17.41 -2.83 29.43
N SER A 218 17.32 -3.56 28.29
CA SER A 218 18.38 -4.47 27.88
C SER A 218 19.61 -3.70 27.40
N ASP A 219 20.79 -4.25 27.68
CA ASP A 219 22.06 -3.62 27.33
C ASP A 219 22.21 -3.65 25.81
N GLY A 220 22.43 -2.50 25.19
CA GLY A 220 22.52 -2.37 23.73
C GLY A 220 21.21 -2.03 23.01
N SER A 221 20.04 -2.09 23.68
CA SER A 221 18.76 -1.70 23.07
C SER A 221 18.78 -0.25 22.57
N LEU A 222 19.23 0.69 23.42
CA LEU A 222 19.30 2.10 23.05
C LEU A 222 20.30 2.35 21.91
N ASP A 223 21.44 1.66 21.90
CA ASP A 223 22.47 1.84 20.88
C ASP A 223 22.02 1.31 19.52
N LEU A 224 21.34 0.16 19.51
CA LEU A 224 20.70 -0.37 18.30
C LEU A 224 19.67 0.62 17.74
N VAL A 225 18.78 1.13 18.58
CA VAL A 225 17.73 2.08 18.13
C VAL A 225 18.34 3.38 17.63
N LYS A 226 19.36 3.92 18.30
CA LYS A 226 20.13 5.08 17.79
C LYS A 226 20.76 4.79 16.44
N CYS A 227 21.29 3.58 16.23
CA CYS A 227 21.86 3.18 14.94
C CYS A 227 20.79 3.20 13.83
N LEU A 228 19.60 2.63 14.08
CA LEU A 228 18.47 2.65 13.13
C LEU A 228 18.06 4.08 12.77
N ILE A 229 17.87 4.93 13.79
CA ILE A 229 17.49 6.34 13.63
C ILE A 229 18.55 7.11 12.84
N ASN A 230 19.84 6.96 13.18
CA ASN A 230 20.91 7.67 12.51
C ASN A 230 20.96 7.32 11.02
N GLN A 231 20.88 6.03 10.66
CA GLN A 231 20.91 5.62 9.25
C GLN A 231 19.71 6.20 8.48
N ILE A 232 18.50 6.19 9.07
CA ILE A 232 17.30 6.73 8.42
C ILE A 232 17.36 8.26 8.29
N ILE A 233 17.78 8.99 9.34
CA ILE A 233 17.93 10.45 9.27
C ILE A 233 19.01 10.84 8.25
N SER A 234 20.15 10.13 8.23
CA SER A 234 21.21 10.38 7.25
C SER A 234 20.75 10.12 5.82
N PHE A 235 19.95 9.07 5.60
CA PHE A 235 19.37 8.79 4.28
C PHE A 235 18.31 9.82 3.86
N HIS A 236 17.62 10.43 4.84
CA HIS A 236 16.59 11.45 4.63
C HIS A 236 17.02 12.81 5.21
N GLU A 237 18.26 13.23 4.94
CA GLU A 237 18.89 14.38 5.62
C GLU A 237 18.10 15.69 5.47
N HIS A 238 17.41 15.87 4.35
CA HIS A 238 16.62 17.07 4.06
C HIS A 238 15.20 17.06 4.65
N CYS A 239 14.71 15.92 5.15
CA CYS A 239 13.35 15.82 5.69
C CYS A 239 13.24 16.55 7.03
N GLU A 240 12.19 17.34 7.22
CA GLU A 240 11.99 18.10 8.46
C GLU A 240 11.55 17.20 9.63
N TYR A 241 10.81 16.13 9.33
CA TYR A 241 10.21 15.23 10.31
C TYR A 241 10.90 13.87 10.30
N ILE A 242 10.84 13.18 11.44
CA ILE A 242 11.03 11.73 11.56
C ILE A 242 9.91 11.19 12.44
N HIS A 243 9.31 10.07 12.02
CA HIS A 243 8.37 9.32 12.83
C HIS A 243 9.12 8.14 13.47
N ILE A 244 9.12 8.04 14.81
CA ILE A 244 9.86 7.00 15.54
C ILE A 244 8.99 5.82 15.97
N GLY A 245 7.74 5.78 15.47
CA GLY A 245 6.79 4.69 15.71
C GLY A 245 6.35 4.69 17.17
N ALA A 246 6.73 3.64 17.88
CA ALA A 246 6.53 3.43 19.32
C ALA A 246 5.07 3.11 19.71
N ASP A 247 4.32 2.54 18.78
CA ASP A 247 2.97 1.98 18.96
C ASP A 247 2.98 0.55 19.53
N GLU A 248 1.83 0.15 20.05
CA GLU A 248 1.43 -1.25 20.32
C GLU A 248 2.37 -2.05 21.24
N VAL A 249 3.01 -1.40 22.20
CA VAL A 249 3.97 -2.03 23.13
C VAL A 249 3.25 -2.71 24.32
N TRP A 250 2.33 -3.64 24.02
CA TRP A 250 1.40 -4.21 25.00
C TRP A 250 2.04 -5.11 26.07
N HIS A 251 3.18 -5.73 25.75
CA HIS A 251 3.86 -6.69 26.64
C HIS A 251 5.11 -6.10 27.31
N MET A 252 5.18 -4.78 27.46
CA MET A 252 6.32 -4.11 28.08
C MET A 252 6.39 -4.36 29.60
N GLY A 253 7.60 -4.50 30.12
CA GLY A 253 7.84 -4.47 31.56
C GLY A 253 7.80 -5.82 32.27
N VAL A 254 7.88 -6.91 31.52
CA VAL A 254 7.70 -8.28 32.02
C VAL A 254 9.02 -9.05 32.12
N CYS A 255 10.10 -8.55 31.50
CA CYS A 255 11.41 -9.20 31.61
C CYS A 255 12.02 -9.02 33.02
N GLU A 256 12.96 -9.89 33.40
CA GLU A 256 13.56 -9.90 34.74
C GLU A 256 14.17 -8.53 35.12
N LYS A 257 14.91 -7.89 34.21
CA LYS A 257 15.49 -6.56 34.44
C LYS A 257 14.42 -5.48 34.61
N CYS A 258 13.35 -5.52 33.82
CA CYS A 258 12.25 -4.56 33.91
C CYS A 258 11.49 -4.68 35.23
N VAL A 259 11.17 -5.91 35.65
CA VAL A 259 10.43 -6.18 36.90
C VAL A 259 11.22 -5.68 38.11
N GLN A 260 12.55 -5.80 38.09
CA GLN A 260 13.42 -5.29 39.15
C GLN A 260 13.40 -3.75 39.32
N LEU A 261 12.89 -2.99 38.35
CA LEU A 261 12.75 -1.52 38.48
C LEU A 261 11.65 -1.11 39.45
N GLY A 262 10.73 -2.02 39.80
CA GLY A 262 9.56 -1.75 40.63
C GLY A 262 8.39 -1.14 39.85
N SER A 263 7.18 -1.29 40.40
CA SER A 263 5.91 -0.98 39.73
C SER A 263 5.77 0.49 39.32
N GLN A 264 6.36 1.43 40.09
CA GLN A 264 6.33 2.84 39.73
C GLN A 264 7.15 3.11 38.47
N ARG A 265 8.42 2.70 38.42
CA ARG A 265 9.28 2.88 37.23
C ARG A 265 8.75 2.18 35.99
N LEU A 266 8.07 1.06 36.16
CA LEU A 266 7.47 0.31 35.05
C LEU A 266 6.44 1.14 34.27
N ARG A 267 5.63 1.94 34.97
CA ARG A 267 4.62 2.82 34.36
C ARG A 267 5.23 3.92 33.48
N PHE A 268 6.49 4.28 33.73
CA PHE A 268 7.20 5.30 32.98
C PHE A 268 8.08 4.72 31.86
N LEU A 269 8.19 3.39 31.74
CA LEU A 269 9.24 2.79 30.94
C LEU A 269 9.18 3.18 29.45
N TRP A 270 7.97 3.23 28.88
CA TRP A 270 7.74 3.72 27.52
C TRP A 270 8.04 5.22 27.40
N LEU A 271 7.57 6.01 28.37
CA LEU A 271 7.74 7.46 28.39
C LEU A 271 9.23 7.85 28.48
N ASP A 272 9.97 7.21 29.38
CA ASP A 272 11.41 7.36 29.53
C ASP A 272 12.16 6.99 28.25
N HIS A 273 11.75 5.90 27.59
CA HIS A 273 12.37 5.48 26.33
C HIS A 273 12.18 6.55 25.25
N VAL A 274 10.94 7.01 25.03
CA VAL A 274 10.62 8.04 24.04
C VAL A 274 11.34 9.36 24.35
N ILE A 275 11.36 9.80 25.61
CA ILE A 275 12.06 11.03 26.02
C ILE A 275 13.57 10.92 25.77
N LYS A 276 14.20 9.79 26.12
CA LYS A 276 15.63 9.56 25.86
C LYS A 276 15.95 9.63 24.38
N LEU A 277 15.12 9.01 23.53
CA LEU A 277 15.29 9.11 22.08
C LEU A 277 15.07 10.53 21.57
N ALA A 278 14.04 11.22 22.07
CA ALA A 278 13.74 12.58 21.64
C ALA A 278 14.87 13.57 22.00
N ILE A 279 15.41 13.48 23.21
CA ILE A 279 16.57 14.26 23.65
C ILE A 279 17.78 13.94 22.77
N TYR A 280 18.05 12.65 22.52
CA TYR A 280 19.15 12.24 21.66
C TYR A 280 19.02 12.82 20.24
N ILE A 281 17.85 12.66 19.60
CA ILE A 281 17.59 13.19 18.26
C ILE A 281 17.73 14.70 18.24
N LYS A 282 17.14 15.44 19.20
CA LYS A 282 17.26 16.91 19.24
C LYS A 282 18.70 17.39 19.47
N SER A 283 19.49 16.66 20.27
CA SER A 283 20.90 17.00 20.49
C SER A 283 21.76 16.75 19.25
N THR A 284 21.45 15.70 18.48
CA THR A 284 22.25 15.27 17.32
C THR A 284 21.79 15.95 16.02
N TYR A 285 20.48 16.17 15.89
CA TYR A 285 19.80 16.73 14.73
C TYR A 285 18.80 17.82 15.16
N PRO A 286 19.26 19.01 15.58
CA PRO A 286 18.44 20.03 16.24
C PRO A 286 17.22 20.52 15.45
N ASN A 287 17.26 20.39 14.12
CA ASN A 287 16.19 20.85 13.23
C ASN A 287 15.12 19.78 12.95
N LYS A 288 15.26 18.56 13.49
CA LYS A 288 14.30 17.46 13.26
C LYS A 288 13.14 17.56 14.22
N LYS A 289 11.92 17.48 13.67
CA LYS A 289 10.69 17.31 14.44
C LYS A 289 10.37 15.82 14.57
N ILE A 290 9.94 15.42 15.75
CA ILE A 290 9.81 14.01 16.13
C ILE A 290 8.33 13.69 16.26
N ILE A 291 7.89 12.64 15.60
CA ILE A 291 6.51 12.17 15.64
C ILE A 291 6.47 10.78 16.27
N VAL A 292 5.46 10.54 17.11
CA VAL A 292 5.15 9.23 17.69
C VAL A 292 3.69 8.87 17.40
N TRP A 293 3.39 7.57 17.31
CA TRP A 293 2.00 7.13 17.36
C TRP A 293 1.43 7.39 18.77
N ASP A 294 0.13 7.69 18.84
CA ASP A 294 -0.47 8.21 20.08
C ASP A 294 -0.97 7.15 21.06
N ASP A 295 -1.18 5.91 20.63
CA ASP A 295 -1.93 4.89 21.38
C ASP A 295 -1.37 4.64 22.78
N MET A 296 -0.05 4.60 22.91
CA MET A 296 0.62 4.44 24.21
C MET A 296 0.45 5.67 25.13
N LEU A 297 0.24 6.88 24.58
CA LEU A 297 -0.02 8.12 25.35
C LEU A 297 -1.44 8.17 25.92
N ARG A 298 -2.39 7.42 25.35
CA ARG A 298 -3.80 7.47 25.76
C ARG A 298 -4.00 7.12 27.23
N ASN A 299 -3.24 6.13 27.71
CA ASN A 299 -3.33 5.60 29.07
C ASN A 299 -2.40 6.28 30.08
N ILE A 300 -1.61 7.28 29.65
CA ILE A 300 -0.73 8.05 30.53
C ILE A 300 -1.50 9.24 31.12
N ASP A 301 -1.39 9.41 32.43
CA ASP A 301 -2.02 10.51 33.17
C ASP A 301 -1.54 11.88 32.68
N GLU A 302 -2.45 12.85 32.64
CA GLU A 302 -2.14 14.20 32.13
C GLU A 302 -1.03 14.89 32.92
N ASP A 303 -1.07 14.81 34.25
CA ASP A 303 -0.06 15.45 35.12
C ASP A 303 1.34 14.91 34.86
N LEU A 304 1.44 13.60 34.62
CA LEU A 304 2.71 12.97 34.27
C LEU A 304 3.24 13.47 32.92
N LEU A 305 2.37 13.61 31.91
CA LEU A 305 2.77 14.16 30.62
C LEU A 305 3.27 15.61 30.74
N LYS A 306 2.70 16.40 31.67
CA LYS A 306 3.18 17.76 31.99
C LYS A 306 4.54 17.71 32.68
N GLU A 307 4.68 16.91 33.74
CA GLU A 307 5.92 16.78 34.50
C GLU A 307 7.10 16.34 33.62
N SER A 308 6.83 15.45 32.66
CA SER A 308 7.85 14.93 31.75
C SER A 308 8.22 15.89 30.61
N ASN A 309 7.47 16.97 30.43
CA ASN A 309 7.58 17.93 29.31
C ASN A 309 7.61 17.26 27.92
N ILE A 310 6.95 16.11 27.75
CA ILE A 310 6.97 15.38 26.48
C ILE A 310 6.31 16.17 25.34
N GLY A 311 5.34 17.04 25.68
CA GLY A 311 4.65 17.90 24.73
C GLY A 311 5.56 18.84 23.93
N ASP A 312 6.71 19.22 24.50
CA ASP A 312 7.72 20.03 23.81
C ASP A 312 8.72 19.18 23.01
N LEU A 313 8.76 17.88 23.25
CA LEU A 313 9.74 16.96 22.66
C LEU A 313 9.23 16.27 21.39
N VAL A 314 7.96 15.86 21.35
CA VAL A 314 7.37 15.08 20.26
C VAL A 314 5.98 15.61 19.86
N GLU A 315 5.55 15.32 18.63
CA GLU A 315 4.20 15.57 18.12
C GLU A 315 3.45 14.23 18.01
N PRO A 316 2.28 14.04 18.66
CA PRO A 316 1.52 12.80 18.51
C PRO A 316 0.82 12.74 17.15
N MET A 317 0.90 11.58 16.50
CA MET A 317 0.05 11.20 15.37
C MET A 317 -1.07 10.30 15.86
N VAL A 318 -2.27 10.87 15.92
CA VAL A 318 -3.45 10.26 16.51
C VAL A 318 -4.13 9.38 15.49
N TRP A 319 -4.16 8.06 15.72
CA TRP A 319 -4.69 7.10 14.75
C TRP A 319 -5.99 6.46 15.19
N TYR A 320 -6.96 6.39 14.29
CA TYR A 320 -8.23 5.72 14.52
C TYR A 320 -8.90 5.35 13.20
N TYR A 321 -9.21 4.06 13.05
CA TYR A 321 -9.62 3.51 11.76
C TYR A 321 -11.07 3.02 11.72
N GLN A 322 -11.78 3.11 12.85
CA GLN A 322 -13.22 2.82 12.87
C GLN A 322 -14.03 4.04 12.44
N ASN A 323 -15.32 3.83 12.24
CA ASN A 323 -16.29 4.83 11.78
C ASN A 323 -17.20 5.31 12.94
N GLU A 324 -16.72 5.25 14.18
CA GLU A 324 -17.47 5.61 15.38
C GLU A 324 -17.02 6.95 15.96
N ASP A 325 -17.99 7.82 16.27
CA ASP A 325 -17.71 9.12 16.88
C ASP A 325 -17.18 9.01 18.33
N ALA A 326 -17.29 7.83 18.96
CA ALA A 326 -16.88 7.58 20.35
C ALA A 326 -15.38 7.84 20.61
N PHE A 327 -14.55 7.74 19.57
CA PHE A 327 -13.12 8.06 19.67
C PHE A 327 -12.87 9.53 20.00
N PHE A 328 -13.76 10.44 19.58
CA PHE A 328 -13.67 11.87 19.84
C PHE A 328 -14.19 12.25 21.23
N ASN A 329 -13.89 11.42 22.23
CA ASN A 329 -14.27 11.66 23.62
C ASN A 329 -13.53 12.86 24.19
N GLN A 330 -14.23 13.62 25.04
CA GLN A 330 -13.75 14.90 25.55
C GLN A 330 -12.47 14.76 26.37
N ASN A 331 -12.34 13.72 27.20
CA ASN A 331 -11.20 13.55 28.10
C ASN A 331 -9.87 13.39 27.33
N LEU A 332 -9.84 12.54 26.30
CA LEU A 332 -8.64 12.31 25.51
C LEU A 332 -8.20 13.56 24.75
N TRP A 333 -9.14 14.22 24.08
CA TRP A 333 -8.84 15.37 23.23
C TRP A 333 -8.53 16.64 24.03
N ASP A 334 -9.20 16.88 25.16
CA ASP A 334 -8.87 17.99 26.06
C ASP A 334 -7.46 17.80 26.66
N LYS A 335 -7.11 16.56 27.04
CA LYS A 335 -5.74 16.18 27.44
C LYS A 335 -4.75 16.52 26.35
N TYR A 336 -4.98 16.04 25.11
CA TYR A 336 -4.05 16.27 24.01
C TYR A 336 -3.91 17.75 23.62
N CYS A 337 -5.00 18.52 23.60
CA CYS A 337 -4.96 19.97 23.34
C CYS A 337 -4.21 20.74 24.42
N THR A 338 -4.22 20.25 25.66
CA THR A 338 -3.50 20.85 26.79
C THR A 338 -2.00 20.55 26.72
N ILE A 339 -1.63 19.29 26.47
CA ILE A 339 -0.23 18.83 26.52
C ILE A 339 0.53 19.17 25.23
N PHE A 340 -0.07 18.96 24.05
CA PHE A 340 0.67 18.97 22.79
C PHE A 340 0.33 20.21 21.95
N PRO A 341 1.32 21.08 21.63
CA PRO A 341 1.09 22.23 20.77
C PRO A 341 0.81 21.89 19.30
N ASN A 342 1.22 20.70 18.85
CA ASN A 342 1.10 20.23 17.49
C ASN A 342 0.58 18.79 17.50
N ILE A 343 -0.43 18.50 16.68
CA ILE A 343 -1.06 17.18 16.59
C ILE A 343 -1.19 16.80 15.11
N TRP A 344 -0.98 15.52 14.80
CA TRP A 344 -1.30 14.91 13.51
C TRP A 344 -2.52 14.01 13.64
N ALA A 345 -3.31 13.91 12.58
CA ALA A 345 -4.38 12.91 12.47
C ALA A 345 -3.95 11.77 11.55
N ALA A 346 -4.46 10.55 11.79
CA ALA A 346 -4.22 9.39 10.95
C ALA A 346 -5.52 8.58 10.77
N SER A 347 -6.08 8.68 9.57
CA SER A 347 -7.18 7.84 9.09
C SER A 347 -6.62 6.67 8.28
N ALA A 348 -7.47 5.81 7.69
CA ALA A 348 -7.03 4.72 6.83
C ALA A 348 -7.76 4.69 5.49
N PHE A 349 -7.07 4.26 4.43
CA PHE A 349 -7.69 3.93 3.14
C PHE A 349 -7.63 2.43 2.80
N LYS A 350 -6.79 1.65 3.47
CA LYS A 350 -6.71 0.18 3.36
C LYS A 350 -6.03 -0.42 4.58
N GLY A 351 -6.20 -1.73 4.79
CA GLY A 351 -5.43 -2.54 5.74
C GLY A 351 -5.84 -2.37 7.20
N ALA A 352 -7.01 -1.77 7.45
CA ALA A 352 -7.48 -1.41 8.79
C ALA A 352 -8.86 -2.01 9.13
N THR A 353 -9.32 -2.98 8.34
CA THR A 353 -10.64 -3.61 8.52
C THR A 353 -10.52 -5.06 8.98
N SER A 354 -9.59 -5.83 8.42
CA SER A 354 -9.30 -7.21 8.80
C SER A 354 -7.89 -7.60 8.38
N SER A 355 -7.24 -8.46 9.16
CA SER A 355 -5.85 -8.89 8.95
C SER A 355 -5.63 -9.79 7.73
N CYS A 356 -6.69 -10.29 7.10
CA CYS A 356 -6.62 -11.13 5.90
C CYS A 356 -7.60 -10.68 4.80
N GLN A 357 -8.03 -9.41 4.85
CA GLN A 357 -8.91 -8.84 3.83
C GLN A 357 -8.18 -8.76 2.48
N ILE A 358 -8.85 -9.17 1.41
CA ILE A 358 -8.28 -9.13 0.05
C ILE A 358 -8.56 -7.79 -0.64
N ILE A 359 -9.81 -7.33 -0.56
CA ILE A 359 -10.30 -6.09 -1.20
C ILE A 359 -10.74 -5.10 -0.11
N PRO A 360 -10.25 -3.85 -0.13
CA PRO A 360 -10.69 -2.83 0.81
C PRO A 360 -12.20 -2.59 0.77
N THR A 361 -12.78 -2.39 1.94
CA THR A 361 -14.18 -1.96 2.06
C THR A 361 -14.27 -0.44 1.89
N VAL A 362 -14.41 0.03 0.65
CA VAL A 362 -14.38 1.47 0.30
C VAL A 362 -15.34 2.30 1.15
N ALA A 363 -16.57 1.81 1.38
CA ALA A 363 -17.56 2.52 2.21
C ALA A 363 -17.09 2.76 3.65
N HIS A 364 -16.39 1.77 4.24
CA HIS A 364 -15.84 1.89 5.59
C HIS A 364 -14.81 3.03 5.65
N HIS A 365 -13.92 3.10 4.67
CA HIS A 365 -12.88 4.12 4.64
C HIS A 365 -13.41 5.52 4.36
N ILE A 366 -14.46 5.65 3.53
CA ILE A 366 -15.19 6.92 3.36
C ILE A 366 -15.77 7.37 4.70
N GLN A 367 -16.49 6.49 5.41
CA GLN A 367 -17.09 6.81 6.70
C GLN A 367 -16.03 7.14 7.76
N ASN A 368 -14.87 6.47 7.72
CA ASN A 368 -13.73 6.81 8.56
C ASN A 368 -13.24 8.24 8.31
N GLN A 369 -13.16 8.69 7.04
CA GLN A 369 -12.81 10.09 6.73
C GLN A 369 -13.87 11.07 7.26
N GLU A 370 -15.16 10.77 7.06
CA GLU A 370 -16.26 11.62 7.57
C GLU A 370 -16.24 11.72 9.10
N CYS A 371 -15.94 10.62 9.79
CA CYS A 371 -15.79 10.62 11.24
C CYS A 371 -14.63 11.53 11.68
N TRP A 372 -13.47 11.45 11.01
CA TRP A 372 -12.35 12.36 11.26
C TRP A 372 -12.71 13.83 11.02
N ILE A 373 -13.42 14.12 9.93
CA ILE A 373 -13.84 15.49 9.60
C ILE A 373 -14.79 16.05 10.67
N ARG A 374 -15.84 15.30 11.03
CA ARG A 374 -16.80 15.70 12.08
C ARG A 374 -16.18 15.76 13.46
N GLY A 375 -15.24 14.88 13.76
CA GLY A 375 -14.57 14.80 15.05
C GLY A 375 -13.64 15.99 15.27
N LEU A 376 -12.75 16.25 14.31
CA LEU A 376 -11.80 17.37 14.38
C LEU A 376 -12.49 18.73 14.37
N SER A 377 -13.63 18.88 13.68
CA SER A 377 -14.37 20.14 13.65
C SER A 377 -14.81 20.61 15.05
N LYS A 378 -15.12 19.66 15.95
CA LYS A 378 -15.48 19.94 17.37
C LYS A 378 -14.34 20.53 18.20
N TYR A 379 -13.08 20.33 17.79
CA TYR A 379 -11.89 20.75 18.53
C TYR A 379 -11.09 21.83 17.81
N THR A 380 -11.62 22.42 16.73
CA THR A 380 -10.94 23.44 15.90
C THR A 380 -10.40 24.61 16.72
N GLU A 381 -11.12 25.06 17.75
CA GLU A 381 -10.71 26.19 18.60
C GLU A 381 -9.73 25.79 19.72
N LYS A 382 -9.70 24.50 20.10
CA LYS A 382 -8.85 23.98 21.19
C LYS A 382 -7.49 23.51 20.69
N ILE A 383 -7.45 22.91 19.50
CA ILE A 383 -6.20 22.43 18.89
C ILE A 383 -5.38 23.63 18.44
N LYS A 384 -4.22 23.84 19.08
CA LYS A 384 -3.30 24.94 18.73
C LYS A 384 -2.81 24.83 17.28
N ASN A 385 -2.32 23.65 16.88
CA ASN A 385 -1.89 23.39 15.51
C ASN A 385 -2.21 21.95 15.09
N LEU A 386 -3.19 21.78 14.19
CA LEU A 386 -3.35 20.54 13.44
C LEU A 386 -2.36 20.55 12.27
N ARG A 387 -1.36 19.67 12.33
CA ARG A 387 -0.26 19.63 11.34
C ARG A 387 -0.69 19.10 9.98
N GLY A 388 -1.61 18.15 9.96
CA GLY A 388 -2.07 17.45 8.77
C GLY A 388 -2.81 16.17 9.11
N ILE A 389 -3.24 15.47 8.07
CA ILE A 389 -3.86 14.14 8.16
C ILE A 389 -3.11 13.15 7.26
N VAL A 390 -2.85 11.96 7.78
CA VAL A 390 -2.27 10.84 7.04
C VAL A 390 -3.35 9.82 6.73
N LEU A 391 -3.44 9.37 5.48
CA LEU A 391 -4.24 8.21 5.12
C LEU A 391 -3.35 6.98 5.17
N THR A 392 -3.51 6.15 6.21
CA THR A 392 -2.75 4.93 6.41
C THR A 392 -3.14 3.84 5.41
N GLY A 393 -2.14 3.13 4.91
CA GLY A 393 -2.31 2.04 3.95
C GLY A 393 -1.54 0.81 4.35
N TRP A 394 -1.90 0.22 5.49
CA TRP A 394 -1.27 -0.98 6.05
C TRP A 394 -1.39 -2.16 5.11
N SER A 395 -0.37 -3.00 5.09
CA SER A 395 -0.33 -4.17 4.21
C SER A 395 -0.19 -5.50 4.96
N ARG A 396 0.03 -5.45 6.28
CA ARG A 396 -0.06 -6.55 7.25
C ARG A 396 -0.08 -6.01 8.67
N PHE A 397 -0.55 -6.81 9.62
CA PHE A 397 -0.73 -6.41 11.02
C PHE A 397 0.55 -6.57 11.86
N ASP A 398 1.39 -7.55 11.50
CA ASP A 398 2.73 -7.73 12.05
C ASP A 398 3.62 -8.40 10.99
N HIS A 399 4.92 -8.54 11.24
CA HIS A 399 5.90 -9.06 10.27
C HIS A 399 5.63 -10.51 9.82
N TYR A 400 4.93 -11.30 10.63
CA TYR A 400 4.60 -12.71 10.39
C TYR A 400 3.18 -12.92 9.86
N ALA A 401 2.31 -11.91 9.96
CA ALA A 401 0.97 -11.96 9.44
C ALA A 401 0.95 -12.04 7.90
N THR A 402 -0.10 -12.67 7.37
CA THR A 402 -0.38 -12.65 5.92
C THR A 402 -0.54 -11.22 5.42
N LEU A 403 -0.23 -11.01 4.14
CA LEU A 403 -0.60 -9.78 3.45
C LEU A 403 -2.12 -9.57 3.44
N CYS A 404 -2.52 -8.32 3.59
CA CYS A 404 -3.87 -7.84 3.34
C CYS A 404 -3.85 -6.67 2.36
N GLU A 405 -4.94 -6.53 1.59
CA GLU A 405 -5.26 -5.34 0.79
C GLU A 405 -4.06 -4.73 0.04
N LEU A 406 -3.63 -5.37 -1.05
CA LEU A 406 -2.51 -4.89 -1.88
C LEU A 406 -2.74 -3.44 -2.34
N LEU A 407 -1.67 -2.65 -2.52
CA LEU A 407 -1.78 -1.25 -2.95
C LEU A 407 -2.64 -1.07 -4.23
N PRO A 408 -2.50 -1.87 -5.31
CA PRO A 408 -3.39 -1.79 -6.46
C PRO A 408 -4.87 -1.96 -6.12
N CYS A 409 -5.18 -2.80 -5.13
CA CYS A 409 -6.54 -3.02 -4.64
C CYS A 409 -7.03 -1.84 -3.79
N GLY A 410 -6.10 -1.14 -3.12
CA GLY A 410 -6.31 0.08 -2.34
C GLY A 410 -6.61 1.35 -3.14
N ILE A 411 -6.27 1.40 -4.44
CA ILE A 411 -6.37 2.62 -5.24
C ILE A 411 -7.79 3.23 -5.28
N PRO A 412 -8.88 2.47 -5.50
CA PRO A 412 -10.23 3.05 -5.43
C PRO A 412 -10.52 3.66 -4.06
N SER A 413 -10.22 2.94 -2.98
CA SER A 413 -10.45 3.41 -1.61
C SER A 413 -9.65 4.67 -1.28
N LEU A 414 -8.39 4.74 -1.73
CA LEU A 414 -7.54 5.92 -1.63
C LEU A 414 -8.16 7.13 -2.34
N PHE A 415 -8.63 6.94 -3.58
CA PHE A 415 -9.27 7.99 -4.36
C PHE A 415 -10.49 8.56 -3.63
N PHE A 416 -11.43 7.71 -3.22
CA PHE A 416 -12.64 8.19 -2.54
C PHE A 416 -12.33 8.84 -1.19
N SER A 417 -11.39 8.28 -0.41
CA SER A 417 -10.96 8.86 0.86
C SER A 417 -10.37 10.28 0.68
N LEU A 418 -9.53 10.47 -0.33
CA LEU A 418 -8.96 11.78 -0.65
C LEU A 418 -10.02 12.79 -1.10
N MET A 419 -10.98 12.34 -1.92
CA MET A 419 -12.07 13.19 -2.36
C MET A 419 -12.97 13.62 -1.19
N THR A 420 -13.29 12.70 -0.27
CA THR A 420 -14.04 13.03 0.94
C THR A 420 -13.30 14.06 1.79
N LEU A 421 -11.99 13.91 2.01
CA LEU A 421 -11.19 14.90 2.77
C LEU A 421 -11.10 16.25 2.07
N ARG A 422 -10.99 16.26 0.74
CA ARG A 422 -10.91 17.49 -0.06
C ARG A 422 -12.21 18.29 0.00
N HIS A 423 -13.35 17.60 -0.10
CA HIS A 423 -14.66 18.24 -0.14
C HIS A 423 -15.26 18.50 1.25
N GLY A 424 -14.71 17.86 2.29
CA GLY A 424 -15.24 17.93 3.65
C GLY A 424 -16.40 16.95 3.90
N GLU A 425 -16.85 16.24 2.88
CA GLU A 425 -17.88 15.19 2.93
C GLU A 425 -17.79 14.32 1.68
N TYR A 426 -18.42 13.14 1.71
CA TYR A 426 -18.53 12.31 0.52
C TYR A 426 -19.60 12.86 -0.43
N SER A 427 -19.19 13.18 -1.67
CA SER A 427 -20.11 13.48 -2.78
C SER A 427 -19.86 12.53 -3.95
N PRO A 428 -20.82 11.65 -4.28
CA PRO A 428 -20.74 10.79 -5.46
C PRO A 428 -20.51 11.58 -6.76
N GLU A 429 -21.18 12.71 -6.92
CA GLU A 429 -21.13 13.55 -8.13
C GLU A 429 -19.75 14.18 -8.28
N ALA A 430 -19.16 14.70 -7.19
CA ALA A 430 -17.81 15.27 -7.20
C ALA A 430 -16.76 14.19 -7.49
N CYS A 431 -16.92 13.00 -6.91
CA CYS A 431 -16.04 11.87 -7.16
C CYS A 431 -16.13 11.40 -8.61
N GLU A 432 -17.32 11.34 -9.18
CA GLU A 432 -17.52 10.96 -10.59
C GLU A 432 -16.93 12.00 -11.54
N ALA A 433 -17.18 13.29 -11.29
CA ALA A 433 -16.61 14.37 -12.08
C ALA A 433 -15.07 14.35 -12.07
N GLU A 434 -14.47 14.11 -10.91
CA GLU A 434 -13.02 14.00 -10.78
C GLU A 434 -12.47 12.73 -11.44
N ALA A 435 -13.13 11.58 -11.27
CA ALA A 435 -12.75 10.32 -11.91
C ALA A 435 -12.77 10.47 -13.45
N LEU A 436 -13.79 11.12 -14.00
CA LEU A 436 -13.86 11.47 -15.42
C LEU A 436 -12.73 12.42 -15.83
N ARG A 437 -12.41 13.44 -15.01
CA ARG A 437 -11.34 14.41 -15.27
C ARG A 437 -9.96 13.76 -15.34
N ILE A 438 -9.72 12.71 -14.55
CA ILE A 438 -8.48 11.92 -14.55
C ILE A 438 -8.58 10.65 -15.41
N ASN A 439 -9.67 10.51 -16.18
CA ASN A 439 -9.96 9.38 -17.07
C ASN A 439 -9.78 8.01 -16.37
N CYS A 440 -10.29 7.93 -15.15
CA CYS A 440 -10.42 6.70 -14.38
C CYS A 440 -11.90 6.29 -14.26
N SER A 441 -12.12 5.01 -14.01
CA SER A 441 -13.42 4.46 -13.65
C SER A 441 -13.22 3.51 -12.47
N PHE A 442 -13.96 3.75 -11.40
CA PHE A 442 -13.85 3.00 -10.15
C PHE A 442 -15.14 2.23 -9.86
N PRO A 443 -15.06 0.97 -9.39
CA PRO A 443 -16.22 0.08 -9.24
C PRO A 443 -17.22 0.51 -8.18
N PHE A 444 -16.82 1.33 -7.20
CA PHE A 444 -17.66 1.75 -6.08
C PHE A 444 -18.79 2.72 -6.49
N ASN A 445 -18.58 3.51 -7.54
CA ASN A 445 -19.53 4.53 -7.99
C ASN A 445 -20.01 4.25 -9.42
N ASN A 446 -20.27 2.97 -9.73
CA ASN A 446 -20.50 2.47 -11.09
C ASN A 446 -21.87 2.90 -11.71
N MET A 447 -22.23 4.17 -11.61
CA MET A 447 -23.37 4.76 -12.33
C MET A 447 -23.22 4.68 -13.85
N THR A 448 -21.98 4.52 -14.35
CA THR A 448 -21.65 4.56 -15.79
C THR A 448 -21.52 3.19 -16.47
N ASN A 449 -21.67 2.07 -15.73
CA ASN A 449 -21.45 0.69 -16.24
C ASN A 449 -20.10 0.49 -16.97
N ARG A 450 -19.09 1.30 -16.66
CA ARG A 450 -17.76 1.18 -17.28
C ARG A 450 -16.94 0.10 -16.57
N PRO A 451 -16.09 -0.64 -17.30
CA PRO A 451 -15.12 -1.52 -16.66
C PRO A 451 -14.14 -0.67 -15.82
N PRO A 452 -13.60 -1.20 -14.71
CA PRO A 452 -12.63 -0.49 -13.89
C PRO A 452 -11.38 -0.09 -14.70
N ILE A 453 -11.08 1.20 -14.72
CA ILE A 453 -9.92 1.77 -15.42
C ILE A 453 -9.15 2.63 -14.43
N PHE A 454 -8.02 2.13 -13.94
CA PHE A 454 -7.07 2.88 -13.12
C PHE A 454 -5.73 2.12 -13.06
N PRO A 455 -4.63 2.75 -12.63
CA PRO A 455 -3.35 2.07 -12.47
C PRO A 455 -3.43 0.86 -11.52
N GLY A 456 -3.41 -0.35 -12.09
CA GLY A 456 -3.54 -1.60 -11.33
C GLY A 456 -4.94 -2.22 -11.34
N SER A 457 -5.88 -1.71 -12.14
CA SER A 457 -7.24 -2.25 -12.26
C SER A 457 -7.26 -3.74 -12.66
N GLU A 458 -6.33 -4.21 -13.49
CA GLU A 458 -6.22 -5.63 -13.83
C GLU A 458 -5.92 -6.51 -12.59
N VAL A 459 -5.07 -6.04 -11.68
CA VAL A 459 -4.81 -6.72 -10.41
C VAL A 459 -6.05 -6.66 -9.53
N TYR A 460 -6.68 -5.50 -9.39
CA TYR A 460 -7.93 -5.35 -8.63
C TYR A 460 -8.99 -6.36 -9.08
N VAL A 461 -9.31 -6.41 -10.38
CA VAL A 461 -10.33 -7.31 -10.94
C VAL A 461 -9.95 -8.78 -10.70
N THR A 462 -8.67 -9.12 -10.83
CA THR A 462 -8.20 -10.48 -10.59
C THR A 462 -8.30 -10.88 -9.13
N MET A 463 -7.97 -9.98 -8.20
CA MET A 463 -8.12 -10.22 -6.77
C MET A 463 -9.60 -10.28 -6.36
N GLU A 464 -10.48 -9.54 -7.02
CA GLU A 464 -11.94 -9.62 -6.84
C GLU A 464 -12.47 -10.99 -7.30
N TRP A 465 -11.99 -11.50 -8.44
CA TRP A 465 -12.30 -12.84 -8.92
C TRP A 465 -11.82 -13.91 -7.94
N LEU A 466 -10.59 -13.77 -7.43
CA LEU A 466 -10.04 -14.66 -6.43
C LEU A 466 -10.86 -14.63 -5.12
N ALA A 467 -11.20 -13.45 -4.61
CA ALA A 467 -12.04 -13.33 -3.41
C ALA A 467 -13.43 -13.95 -3.62
N SER A 468 -14.02 -13.75 -4.80
CA SER A 468 -15.31 -14.36 -5.17
C SER A 468 -15.21 -15.89 -5.27
N PHE A 469 -14.14 -16.41 -5.88
CA PHE A 469 -13.87 -17.83 -5.95
C PHE A 469 -13.68 -18.45 -4.56
N ILE A 470 -12.87 -17.83 -3.68
CA ILE A 470 -12.63 -18.30 -2.31
C ILE A 470 -13.96 -18.40 -1.56
N ARG A 471 -14.84 -17.40 -1.69
CA ARG A 471 -16.18 -17.43 -1.08
C ARG A 471 -17.03 -18.58 -1.65
N LYS A 472 -17.07 -18.73 -2.97
CA LYS A 472 -17.80 -19.83 -3.65
C LYS A 472 -17.29 -21.20 -3.19
N TYR A 473 -15.98 -21.40 -3.18
CA TYR A 473 -15.34 -22.62 -2.71
C TYR A 473 -15.71 -22.92 -1.26
N LYS A 474 -15.62 -21.93 -0.36
CA LYS A 474 -16.04 -22.09 1.05
C LYS A 474 -17.51 -22.46 1.18
N MET A 475 -18.39 -21.88 0.36
CA MET A 475 -19.81 -22.24 0.36
C MET A 475 -20.02 -23.69 -0.10
N GLU A 476 -19.32 -24.14 -1.15
CA GLU A 476 -19.47 -25.50 -1.67
C GLU A 476 -18.98 -26.56 -0.68
N VAL A 477 -17.78 -26.38 -0.09
CA VAL A 477 -17.20 -27.40 0.82
C VAL A 477 -17.87 -27.45 2.19
N ASN A 478 -18.63 -26.41 2.55
CA ASN A 478 -19.41 -26.35 3.77
C ASN A 478 -20.93 -26.56 3.51
N ASP A 479 -21.33 -26.88 2.28
CA ASP A 479 -22.72 -27.18 1.93
C ASP A 479 -23.23 -28.42 2.67
N ASP A 480 -24.49 -28.42 3.08
CA ASP A 480 -25.10 -29.54 3.80
C ASP A 480 -25.00 -30.86 3.02
N ARG A 481 -25.07 -30.81 1.68
CA ARG A 481 -24.90 -32.01 0.86
C ARG A 481 -23.47 -32.52 0.93
N PHE A 482 -22.50 -31.63 0.89
CA PHE A 482 -21.09 -31.99 1.04
C PHE A 482 -20.86 -32.64 2.41
N ASN A 483 -21.34 -32.02 3.48
CA ASN A 483 -21.20 -32.52 4.85
C ASN A 483 -22.01 -33.81 5.12
N THR A 484 -23.12 -34.03 4.42
CA THR A 484 -23.97 -35.22 4.62
C THR A 484 -23.49 -36.44 3.85
N TRP A 485 -22.96 -36.24 2.62
CA TRP A 485 -22.60 -37.34 1.71
C TRP A 485 -21.10 -37.48 1.42
N PHE A 486 -20.25 -36.59 1.95
CA PHE A 486 -18.80 -36.63 1.77
C PHE A 486 -18.00 -36.25 3.03
N ASN A 487 -18.53 -36.55 4.21
CA ASN A 487 -17.79 -36.31 5.47
C ASN A 487 -16.67 -37.33 5.72
N PRO A 488 -15.76 -37.05 6.68
CA PRO A 488 -14.63 -37.95 6.98
C PRO A 488 -15.03 -39.38 7.35
N TRP A 489 -16.18 -39.58 8.01
CA TRP A 489 -16.65 -40.94 8.37
C TRP A 489 -17.07 -41.73 7.13
N GLN A 490 -17.78 -41.11 6.18
CA GLN A 490 -18.18 -41.76 4.93
C GLN A 490 -16.99 -42.07 4.02
N ILE A 491 -16.03 -41.15 3.92
CA ILE A 491 -14.79 -41.39 3.18
C ILE A 491 -14.05 -42.59 3.77
N LYS A 492 -13.90 -42.64 5.11
CA LYS A 492 -13.20 -43.72 5.81
C LYS A 492 -13.88 -45.08 5.69
N THR A 493 -15.21 -45.12 5.79
CA THR A 493 -15.99 -46.38 5.81
C THR A 493 -16.43 -46.84 4.42
N MET A 494 -16.25 -45.99 3.40
CA MET A 494 -16.80 -46.19 2.06
C MET A 494 -18.34 -46.39 2.06
N TYR A 495 -19.02 -45.95 3.11
CA TYR A 495 -20.48 -46.00 3.22
C TYR A 495 -21.09 -44.77 2.56
N VAL A 496 -21.25 -44.84 1.23
CA VAL A 496 -21.65 -43.69 0.41
C VAL A 496 -22.80 -44.01 -0.54
N ASN A 497 -23.61 -43.00 -0.84
CA ASN A 497 -24.50 -43.04 -1.99
C ASN A 497 -23.75 -42.51 -3.22
N ARG A 498 -23.46 -43.41 -4.17
CA ARG A 498 -22.66 -43.11 -5.37
C ARG A 498 -23.23 -41.98 -6.22
N GLY A 499 -24.55 -41.83 -6.30
CA GLY A 499 -25.17 -40.74 -7.07
C GLY A 499 -24.78 -39.36 -6.53
N HIS A 500 -24.77 -39.21 -5.20
CA HIS A 500 -24.31 -37.98 -4.56
C HIS A 500 -22.80 -37.76 -4.76
N ILE A 501 -21.98 -38.82 -4.68
CA ILE A 501 -20.52 -38.71 -4.91
C ILE A 501 -20.20 -38.27 -6.35
N LEU A 502 -20.93 -38.76 -7.35
CA LEU A 502 -20.75 -38.34 -8.75
C LEU A 502 -21.01 -36.84 -8.93
N GLY A 503 -22.09 -36.33 -8.33
CA GLY A 503 -22.39 -34.89 -8.34
C GLY A 503 -21.31 -34.06 -7.64
N ILE A 504 -20.87 -34.51 -6.46
CA ILE A 504 -19.78 -33.85 -5.71
C ILE A 504 -18.49 -33.84 -6.53
N ASN A 505 -18.12 -34.95 -7.17
CA ASN A 505 -16.93 -35.02 -8.02
C ASN A 505 -17.01 -34.02 -9.17
N ALA A 506 -18.14 -33.95 -9.87
CA ALA A 506 -18.32 -33.00 -10.98
C ALA A 506 -18.20 -31.54 -10.50
N ASN A 507 -18.78 -31.20 -9.35
CA ASN A 507 -18.65 -29.85 -8.76
C ASN A 507 -17.20 -29.53 -8.39
N LEU A 508 -16.47 -30.50 -7.82
CA LEU A 508 -15.05 -30.35 -7.50
C LEU A 508 -14.17 -30.16 -8.75
N GLU A 509 -14.46 -30.88 -9.84
CA GLU A 509 -13.74 -30.71 -11.12
C GLU A 509 -14.00 -29.32 -11.71
N ALA A 510 -15.25 -28.83 -11.65
CA ALA A 510 -15.61 -27.49 -12.08
C ALA A 510 -14.90 -26.41 -11.24
N LEU A 511 -14.85 -26.57 -9.92
CA LEU A 511 -14.12 -25.67 -9.02
C LEU A 511 -12.61 -25.65 -9.32
N LEU A 512 -12.01 -26.82 -9.59
CA LEU A 512 -10.59 -26.88 -9.94
C LEU A 512 -10.31 -26.11 -11.24
N GLY A 513 -11.11 -26.34 -12.28
CA GLY A 513 -10.95 -25.64 -13.56
C GLY A 513 -11.13 -24.13 -13.44
N GLU A 514 -12.09 -23.67 -12.63
CA GLU A 514 -12.27 -22.24 -12.35
C GLU A 514 -11.07 -21.65 -11.59
N LEU A 515 -10.54 -22.35 -10.58
CA LEU A 515 -9.35 -21.91 -9.85
C LEU A 515 -8.13 -21.79 -10.77
N GLU A 516 -7.92 -22.74 -11.68
CA GLU A 516 -6.81 -22.71 -12.64
C GLU A 516 -6.90 -21.50 -13.59
N ILE A 517 -8.11 -21.11 -13.98
CA ILE A 517 -8.33 -19.89 -14.78
C ILE A 517 -7.98 -18.63 -13.96
N VAL A 518 -8.45 -18.56 -12.71
CA VAL A 518 -8.15 -17.44 -11.81
C VAL A 518 -6.65 -17.34 -11.51
N GLU A 519 -6.00 -18.47 -11.21
CA GLU A 519 -4.56 -18.55 -10.95
C GLU A 519 -3.75 -18.10 -12.17
N LYS A 520 -4.10 -18.55 -13.37
CA LYS A 520 -3.42 -18.13 -14.60
C LYS A 520 -3.49 -16.61 -14.78
N ARG A 521 -4.69 -16.02 -14.60
CA ARG A 521 -4.87 -14.57 -14.70
C ARG A 521 -4.08 -13.83 -13.62
N PHE A 522 -4.06 -14.37 -12.40
CA PHE A 522 -3.27 -13.84 -11.29
C PHE A 522 -1.79 -13.75 -11.69
N ASP A 523 -1.19 -14.86 -12.14
CA ASP A 523 0.21 -14.94 -12.55
C ASP A 523 0.55 -13.91 -13.65
N GLU A 524 -0.34 -13.74 -14.64
CA GLU A 524 -0.16 -12.79 -15.75
C GLU A 524 -0.18 -11.31 -15.30
N CYS A 525 -1.05 -10.98 -14.35
CA CYS A 525 -1.31 -9.59 -13.96
C CYS A 525 -0.33 -9.06 -12.90
N VAL A 526 0.10 -9.91 -11.95
CA VAL A 526 0.89 -9.47 -10.80
C VAL A 526 2.39 -9.35 -11.09
N VAL A 527 2.92 -10.10 -12.07
CA VAL A 527 4.38 -10.20 -12.33
C VAL A 527 5.05 -8.85 -12.62
N ASN A 528 4.32 -7.92 -13.24
CA ASN A 528 4.82 -6.59 -13.60
C ASN A 528 4.68 -5.56 -12.46
N ILE A 529 4.04 -5.95 -11.36
CA ILE A 529 3.68 -5.06 -10.25
C ILE A 529 4.34 -5.51 -8.94
N LEU A 530 4.40 -6.82 -8.68
CA LEU A 530 4.91 -7.39 -7.44
C LEU A 530 6.22 -8.13 -7.65
N TYR A 531 6.99 -8.30 -6.58
CA TYR A 531 8.19 -9.12 -6.55
C TYR A 531 7.85 -10.60 -6.38
N ASN A 532 8.74 -11.49 -6.81
CA ASN A 532 8.47 -12.94 -6.82
C ASN A 532 8.15 -13.49 -5.42
N HIS A 533 8.87 -13.08 -4.38
CA HIS A 533 8.61 -13.53 -3.01
C HIS A 533 7.19 -13.15 -2.53
N THR A 534 6.70 -11.96 -2.91
CA THR A 534 5.33 -11.53 -2.64
C THR A 534 4.31 -12.41 -3.38
N ILE A 535 4.59 -12.72 -4.64
CA ILE A 535 3.73 -13.56 -5.47
C ILE A 535 3.65 -14.97 -4.86
N GLU A 536 4.80 -15.54 -4.48
CA GLU A 536 4.88 -16.83 -3.80
C GLU A 536 4.09 -16.84 -2.49
N GLU A 537 4.22 -15.81 -1.65
CA GLU A 537 3.45 -15.71 -0.40
C GLU A 537 1.93 -15.66 -0.66
N LEU A 538 1.49 -14.84 -1.62
CA LEU A 538 0.08 -14.71 -1.98
C LEU A 538 -0.49 -16.03 -2.51
N LYS A 539 0.25 -16.74 -3.38
CA LYS A 539 -0.17 -18.05 -3.89
C LYS A 539 -0.22 -19.08 -2.77
N GLY A 540 0.83 -19.15 -1.96
CA GLY A 540 0.95 -20.07 -0.83
C GLY A 540 -0.14 -19.87 0.22
N THR A 541 -0.69 -18.66 0.32
CA THR A 541 -1.75 -18.32 1.29
C THR A 541 -3.16 -18.45 0.71
N LEU A 542 -3.38 -17.98 -0.52
CA LEU A 542 -4.73 -17.81 -1.07
C LEU A 542 -5.14 -18.87 -2.10
N ILE A 543 -4.18 -19.48 -2.80
CA ILE A 543 -4.45 -20.36 -3.96
C ILE A 543 -4.07 -21.81 -3.65
N ASP A 544 -2.81 -22.03 -3.27
CA ASP A 544 -2.25 -23.38 -3.12
C ASP A 544 -2.99 -24.23 -2.08
N PRO A 545 -3.37 -23.73 -0.90
CA PRO A 545 -4.10 -24.53 0.09
C PRO A 545 -5.47 -25.01 -0.44
N ILE A 546 -6.14 -24.16 -1.21
CA ILE A 546 -7.45 -24.48 -1.82
C ILE A 546 -7.26 -25.51 -2.93
N LYS A 547 -6.30 -25.29 -3.83
CA LYS A 547 -5.98 -26.21 -4.92
C LYS A 547 -5.61 -27.59 -4.40
N GLN A 548 -4.78 -27.65 -3.35
CA GLN A 548 -4.41 -28.90 -2.69
C GLN A 548 -5.62 -29.59 -2.06
N ASN A 549 -6.51 -28.85 -1.40
CA ASN A 549 -7.69 -29.44 -0.79
C ASN A 549 -8.67 -29.99 -1.84
N ILE A 550 -8.94 -29.24 -2.91
CA ILE A 550 -9.79 -29.71 -4.02
C ILE A 550 -9.22 -31.00 -4.62
N ASN A 551 -7.91 -31.04 -4.88
CA ASN A 551 -7.26 -32.24 -5.41
C ASN A 551 -7.36 -33.45 -4.46
N LYS A 552 -7.19 -33.26 -3.14
CA LYS A 552 -7.38 -34.33 -2.15
C LYS A 552 -8.82 -34.84 -2.16
N MET A 553 -9.80 -33.94 -2.22
CA MET A 553 -11.22 -34.32 -2.27
C MET A 553 -11.56 -35.04 -3.59
N LEU A 554 -11.00 -34.62 -4.72
CA LEU A 554 -11.14 -35.30 -6.01
C LEU A 554 -10.55 -36.71 -6.01
N GLN A 555 -9.42 -36.92 -5.36
CA GLN A 555 -8.84 -38.25 -5.20
C GLN A 555 -9.76 -39.15 -4.36
N ALA A 556 -10.28 -38.62 -3.24
CA ALA A 556 -11.22 -39.34 -2.39
C ALA A 556 -12.53 -39.67 -3.12
N SER A 557 -13.14 -38.73 -3.85
CA SER A 557 -14.36 -38.98 -4.62
C SER A 557 -14.16 -40.03 -5.71
N LYS A 558 -13.04 -39.98 -6.44
CA LYS A 558 -12.71 -40.99 -7.46
C LYS A 558 -12.57 -42.39 -6.86
N SER A 559 -11.95 -42.51 -5.69
CA SER A 559 -11.82 -43.80 -4.98
C SER A 559 -13.18 -44.38 -4.55
N LEU A 560 -14.14 -43.53 -4.21
CA LEU A 560 -15.50 -43.91 -3.83
C LEU A 560 -16.39 -44.25 -5.03
N ILE A 561 -16.14 -43.64 -6.20
CA ILE A 561 -16.87 -43.91 -7.45
C ILE A 561 -16.42 -45.24 -8.07
N ASN A 562 -15.09 -45.46 -8.15
CA ASN A 562 -14.48 -46.64 -8.76
C ASN A 562 -13.68 -47.45 -7.72
N PRO A 563 -14.35 -48.18 -6.80
CA PRO A 563 -13.69 -48.87 -5.68
C PRO A 563 -12.95 -50.16 -6.07
N GLY A 564 -12.39 -50.24 -7.28
CA GLY A 564 -11.76 -51.46 -7.82
C GLY A 564 -10.83 -52.12 -6.79
N CYS A 565 -11.20 -53.33 -6.35
CA CYS A 565 -10.48 -54.18 -5.38
C CYS A 565 -10.41 -53.73 -3.90
N LEU A 566 -11.38 -52.99 -3.36
CA LEU A 566 -11.57 -52.91 -1.91
C LEU A 566 -12.97 -53.38 -1.51
N SER A 567 -12.96 -54.27 -0.50
CA SER A 567 -14.05 -55.12 -0.01
C SER A 567 -15.47 -54.55 -0.13
N LYS A 568 -16.42 -55.44 -0.46
CA LYS A 568 -17.89 -55.22 -0.39
C LYS A 568 -18.23 -54.27 0.77
N PRO A 569 -19.19 -53.34 0.60
CA PRO A 569 -19.64 -52.49 1.70
C PRO A 569 -19.92 -53.40 2.91
N GLN A 570 -19.23 -53.19 4.02
CA GLN A 570 -19.61 -53.83 5.27
C GLN A 570 -21.04 -53.39 5.50
N ALA A 571 -21.99 -54.31 5.28
CA ALA A 571 -23.36 -54.10 5.66
C ALA A 571 -23.30 -53.74 7.13
N PHE A 572 -23.56 -52.47 7.45
CA PHE A 572 -23.75 -52.03 8.81
C PHE A 572 -25.05 -52.68 9.25
N LYS A 573 -24.97 -53.95 9.68
CA LYS A 573 -26.07 -54.63 10.35
C LYS A 573 -26.31 -53.80 11.59
N ARG A 574 -27.29 -52.89 11.53
CA ARG A 574 -27.87 -52.31 12.74
C ARG A 574 -28.51 -53.48 13.47
N ASN A 575 -27.76 -54.15 14.34
CA ASN A 575 -28.29 -55.17 15.24
C ASN A 575 -29.15 -54.48 16.30
N TRP A 576 -30.32 -53.96 15.89
CA TRP A 576 -31.34 -53.49 16.83
C TRP A 576 -31.79 -54.63 17.76
N LEU A 577 -31.63 -55.89 17.33
CA LEU A 577 -31.91 -57.10 18.10
C LEU A 577 -30.95 -57.36 19.27
N GLN A 578 -29.75 -56.75 19.31
CA GLN A 578 -28.85 -56.84 20.48
C GLN A 578 -29.08 -55.69 21.47
N ALA A 579 -29.86 -54.68 21.10
CA ALA A 579 -30.20 -53.54 21.95
C ALA A 579 -31.62 -53.68 22.53
N GLY A 580 -31.92 -54.82 23.16
CA GLY A 580 -32.94 -54.95 24.21
C GLY A 580 -34.34 -54.36 23.97
N MET A 581 -34.81 -54.18 22.74
CA MET A 581 -36.19 -53.77 22.48
C MET A 581 -37.06 -55.03 22.36
N SER A 582 -37.53 -55.51 23.51
CA SER A 582 -38.67 -56.42 23.57
C SER A 582 -39.88 -55.69 23.00
N VAL A 583 -40.38 -56.15 21.85
CA VAL A 583 -41.75 -55.85 21.46
C VAL A 583 -42.62 -56.72 22.35
N GLU A 584 -43.26 -56.13 23.36
CA GLU A 584 -44.41 -56.76 23.99
C GLU A 584 -45.50 -56.87 22.93
N GLU A 585 -45.69 -58.06 22.39
CA GLU A 585 -46.89 -58.45 21.66
C GLU A 585 -48.05 -58.42 22.65
N ASN A 586 -48.79 -57.31 22.69
CA ASN A 586 -50.13 -57.33 23.27
C ASN A 586 -51.10 -57.91 22.23
N SER A 587 -51.60 -59.09 22.58
CA SER A 587 -52.75 -59.81 22.04
C SER A 587 -53.99 -58.95 21.82
#